data_AF-A0A536XL20-F1
#
_entry.id   AF-A0A536XL20-F1
#
_cell.length_a   1.000
_cell.length_b   1.000
_cell.length_c   1.000
_cell.angle_alpha   90.00
_cell.angle_beta   90.00
_cell.angle_gamma   90.00
#
_symmetry.space_group_name_H-M   'P 1'
#
loop_
_entity.id
_entity.type
_entity.pdbx_description
1 polymer ?
#
loop_
_entity_poly.entity_id
_entity_poly.type
_entity_poly.pdbx_seq_one_letter_code
_entity_poly.pdbx_strand_id
1 'polypeptide(L)' 'MPDSITTGLILTGGGARAAYQVGVLDAIAHIRRNTDAPPGNPFQVIAGTSAGAINSTALACGADDFDGTVAGLVHI' A
#
# COMPACT_ATOMS: atom_id res chain seq x y z
N MET A 1 -15.14 21.90 5.28
CA MET A 1 -14.80 21.04 4.14
C MET A 1 -15.57 19.74 4.32
N PRO A 2 -16.08 19.08 3.27
CA PRO A 2 -16.64 17.74 3.46
C PRO A 2 -15.57 16.88 4.14
N ASP A 3 -15.98 16.10 5.16
CA ASP A 3 -15.08 15.22 5.88
C ASP A 3 -14.42 14.27 4.86
N SER A 4 -13.11 14.38 4.69
CA SER A 4 -12.36 13.46 3.84
C SER A 4 -12.39 12.10 4.51
N ILE A 5 -13.00 11.11 3.85
CA ILE A 5 -13.02 9.73 4.35
C ILE A 5 -11.57 9.26 4.52
N THR A 6 -11.19 8.95 5.75
CA THR A 6 -9.87 8.41 6.07
C THR A 6 -9.88 6.90 5.81
N THR A 7 -9.02 6.42 4.91
CA THR A 7 -8.90 5.01 4.56
C THR A 7 -7.64 4.43 5.18
N GLY A 8 -7.80 3.31 5.90
CA GLY A 8 -6.71 2.57 6.53
C GLY A 8 -6.36 1.28 5.80
N LEU A 9 -5.07 0.97 5.72
CA LEU A 9 -4.51 -0.29 5.25
C LEU A 9 -3.87 -1.04 6.41
N ILE A 10 -4.25 -2.31 6.60
CA ILE A 10 -3.67 -3.21 7.61
C ILE A 10 -3.00 -4.39 6.93
N LEU A 11 -1.67 -4.50 7.06
CA LEU A 11 -0.89 -5.63 6.58
C LEU A 11 -0.57 -6.60 7.73
N THR A 12 -1.23 -7.75 7.73
CA THR A 12 -1.08 -8.75 8.79
C THR A 12 0.27 -9.46 8.74
N GLY A 13 0.67 -10.11 9.84
CA GLY A 13 1.85 -10.98 9.84
C GLY A 13 1.65 -12.20 8.93
N GLY A 14 2.74 -12.72 8.35
CA GLY A 14 2.64 -13.86 7.42
C GLY A 14 3.95 -14.51 6.99
N GLY A 15 5.12 -14.05 7.46
CA GLY A 15 6.41 -14.50 6.96
C GLY A 15 6.48 -14.31 5.43
N ALA A 16 6.92 -15.35 4.72
CA ALA A 16 6.98 -15.35 3.25
C ALA A 16 5.62 -15.03 2.58
N ARG A 17 4.48 -15.32 3.23
CA ARG A 17 3.15 -14.99 2.66
C ARG A 17 2.88 -13.50 2.57
N ALA A 18 3.68 -12.65 3.21
CA ALA A 18 3.59 -11.20 3.05
C ALA A 18 3.86 -10.77 1.59
N ALA A 19 4.55 -11.59 0.77
CA ALA A 19 4.69 -11.34 -0.67
C ALA A 19 3.33 -11.29 -1.39
N TYR A 20 2.32 -12.05 -0.93
CA TYR A 20 0.98 -11.96 -1.48
C TYR A 20 0.35 -10.57 -1.27
N GLN A 21 0.63 -9.95 -0.11
CA GLN A 21 0.15 -8.59 0.19
C GLN A 21 0.74 -7.57 -0.79
N VAL A 22 2.02 -7.72 -1.17
CA VAL A 22 2.66 -6.87 -2.18
C VAL A 22 1.98 -7.02 -3.55
N GLY A 23 1.67 -8.24 -3.97
CA GLY A 23 0.92 -8.47 -5.22
C GLY A 23 -0.49 -7.85 -5.20
N VAL A 24 -1.17 -7.88 -4.04
CA VAL A 24 -2.46 -7.18 -3.87
C VAL A 24 -2.29 -5.66 -3.98
N LEU A 25 -1.23 -5.10 -3.40
CA LEU A 25 -0.95 -3.66 -3.51
C LEU A 25 -0.68 -3.24 -4.96
N ASP A 26 0.04 -4.06 -5.73
CA ASP A 26 0.27 -3.83 -7.16
C ASP A 26 -1.04 -3.85 -7.96
N ALA A 27 -1.92 -4.82 -7.68
CA ALA A 27 -3.25 -4.87 -8.29
C ALA A 27 -4.11 -3.64 -7.92
N ILE A 28 -4.07 -3.19 -6.67
CA ILE A 28 -4.77 -1.97 -6.23
C ILE A 28 -4.20 -0.74 -6.96
N ALA A 29 -2.88 -0.62 -7.08
CA ALA A 29 -2.22 0.46 -7.79
C ALA A 29 -2.64 0.47 -9.27
N HIS A 30 -2.69 -0.71 -9.90
CA HIS A 30 -3.18 -0.88 -11.27
C HIS A 30 -4.65 -0.45 -11.41
N ILE A 31 -5.55 -0.92 -10.55
CA ILE A 31 -6.98 -0.55 -10.59
C ILE A 31 -7.12 0.97 -10.41
N ARG A 32 -6.47 1.56 -9.41
CA ARG A 32 -6.52 3.01 -9.14
C ARG A 32 -6.16 3.81 -10.38
N ARG A 33 -5.04 3.47 -11.04
CA ARG A 33 -4.58 4.17 -12.27
C ARG A 33 -5.54 4.04 -13.46
N ASN A 34 -6.40 3.02 -13.48
CA ASN A 34 -7.37 2.78 -14.54
C ASN A 34 -8.81 3.22 -14.18
N THR A 35 -8.97 4.05 -13.14
CA THR A 35 -10.25 4.61 -12.70
C THR A 35 -10.13 6.11 -12.44
N ASP A 36 -11.25 6.79 -12.19
CA ASP A 36 -11.28 8.22 -11.81
C ASP A 36 -10.88 8.47 -10.34
N ALA A 37 -10.19 7.52 -9.70
CA ALA A 37 -9.71 7.67 -8.34
C ALA A 37 -8.62 8.75 -8.26
N PRO A 38 -8.53 9.50 -7.13
CA PRO A 38 -7.47 10.48 -6.95
C PRO A 38 -6.06 9.88 -7.12
N PRO A 39 -5.11 10.67 -7.66
CA PRO A 39 -3.71 10.24 -7.74
C PRO A 39 -3.08 10.16 -6.34
N GLY A 40 -1.97 9.42 -6.23
CA GLY A 40 -1.21 9.27 -4.99
C GLY A 40 -1.65 8.06 -4.15
N ASN A 41 -1.19 8.04 -2.89
CA ASN A 41 -1.49 6.97 -1.95
C ASN A 41 -2.95 7.04 -1.46
N PRO A 42 -3.78 6.01 -1.69
CA PRO A 42 -5.16 5.99 -1.21
C PRO A 42 -5.28 5.71 0.30
N PHE A 43 -4.19 5.39 1.00
CA PHE A 43 -4.18 4.98 2.40
C PHE A 43 -3.48 6.02 3.28
N GLN A 44 -4.26 6.80 4.05
CA GLN A 44 -3.72 7.79 5.00
C GLN A 44 -3.22 7.15 6.29
N VAL A 45 -3.71 5.95 6.61
CA VAL A 45 -3.27 5.18 7.77
C VAL A 45 -2.74 3.84 7.28
N ILE A 46 -1.48 3.54 7.59
CA ILE A 46 -0.85 2.26 7.25
C ILE A 46 -0.38 1.62 8.56
N ALA A 47 -0.84 0.40 8.81
CA ALA A 47 -0.43 -0.39 9.96
C ALA A 47 0.00 -1.78 9.50
N GLY A 48 0.95 -2.38 10.20
CA GLY A 48 1.34 -3.76 9.93
C GLY A 48 2.01 -4.43 11.12
N THR A 49 2.00 -5.76 11.12
CA THR A 49 2.57 -6.59 12.19
C THR A 49 3.58 -7.59 11.63
N SER A 50 4.74 -7.75 12.26
CA SER A 50 5.79 -8.70 11.87
C SER A 50 6.18 -8.53 10.38
N ALA A 51 6.11 -9.56 9.55
CA ALA A 51 6.40 -9.46 8.11
C ALA A 51 5.54 -8.41 7.39
N GLY A 52 4.28 -8.23 7.80
CA GLY A 52 3.44 -7.15 7.26
C GLY A 52 3.91 -5.76 7.67
N ALA A 53 4.55 -5.62 8.85
CA ALA A 53 5.14 -4.37 9.29
C ALA A 53 6.29 -3.92 8.37
N ILE A 54 7.07 -4.86 7.83
CA ILE A 54 8.15 -4.55 6.88
C ILE A 54 7.56 -3.92 5.61
N ASN A 55 6.55 -4.54 5.02
CA ASN A 55 5.86 -4.02 3.84
C ASN A 55 5.18 -2.67 4.15
N SER A 56 4.50 -2.55 5.29
CA SER A 56 3.83 -1.33 5.73
C SER A 56 4.81 -0.18 5.92
N THR A 57 5.97 -0.43 6.54
CA THR A 57 7.00 0.59 6.74
C THR A 57 7.59 1.02 5.40
N ALA A 58 7.92 0.09 4.51
CA ALA A 58 8.40 0.43 3.17
C ALA A 58 7.38 1.28 2.40
N LEU A 59 6.10 0.89 2.43
CA LEU A 59 5.03 1.65 1.78
C LEU A 59 4.84 3.04 2.40
N ALA A 60 4.90 3.15 3.73
CA ALA A 60 4.74 4.41 4.44
C ALA A 60 5.92 5.37 4.20
N CYS A 61 7.15 4.85 4.14
CA CYS A 61 8.34 5.66 3.82
C CYS A 61 8.31 6.24 2.41
N GLY A 62 7.64 5.56 1.47
CA GLY A 62 7.47 6.00 0.09
C GLY A 62 6.05 6.48 -0.24
N ALA A 63 5.26 6.87 0.75
CA ALA A 63 3.84 7.22 0.56
C ALA A 63 3.61 8.36 -0.44
N ASP A 64 4.58 9.27 -0.60
CA ASP A 64 4.53 10.36 -1.58
C ASP A 64 4.64 9.86 -3.04
N ASP A 65 5.29 8.70 -3.25
CA ASP A 65 5.38 7.99 -4.53
C ASP A 65 4.84 6.56 -4.38
N PHE A 66 3.53 6.45 -4.19
CA PHE A 66 2.86 5.16 -3.99
C PHE A 66 3.12 4.17 -5.13
N ASP A 67 3.05 4.62 -6.39
CA ASP A 67 3.20 3.75 -7.55
C ASP A 67 4.64 3.22 -7.67
N GLY A 68 5.65 4.10 -7.53
CA GLY A 68 7.05 3.69 -7.56
C GLY A 68 7.43 2.80 -6.38
N THR A 69 6.89 3.09 -5.19
CA THR A 69 7.14 2.29 -3.99
C THR A 69 6.54 0.89 -4.09
N VAL A 70 5.32 0.76 -4.59
CA VAL A 70 4.69 -0.55 -4.84
C VAL A 70 5.47 -1.34 -5.90
N ALA A 71 5.88 -0.70 -7.00
CA ALA A 71 6.71 -1.35 -8.02
C ALA A 71 8.06 -1.83 -7.45
N GLY A 72 8.69 -1.03 -6.59
CA GLY A 72 9.92 -1.41 -5.88
C GLY A 72 9.71 -2.64 -4.99
N LEU A 73 8.60 -2.68 -4.24
CA LEU A 73 8.24 -3.82 -3.39
C LEU A 73 8.06 -5.14 -4.17
N VAL A 74 7.58 -5.08 -5.41
CA VAL A 74 7.41 -6.28 -6.27
C VAL A 74 8.76 -6.89 -6.68
N HIS A 75 9.83 -6.09 -6.72
CA HIS A 75 11.14 -6.48 -7.24
C HIS A 75 12.18 -6.81 -6.16
N ILE A 76 11.78 -6.91 -4.90
CA ILE A 76 12.62 -7.33 -3.76
C ILE A 76 12.63 -8.86 -3.66
#